data_AF-A0A9P7BI85-F1
#
_entry.id   AF-A0A9P7BI85-F1
#
_cell.length_a   1.000
_cell.length_b   1.000
_cell.length_c   1.000
_cell.angle_alpha   90.00
_cell.angle_beta   90.00
_cell.angle_gamma   90.00
#
_symmetry.space_group_name_H-M   'P 1'
#
loop_
_entity.id
_entity.type
_entity.pdbx_description
1 polymer ?
#
loop_
_entity_poly.entity_id
_entity_poly.type
_entity_poly.pdbx_seq_one_letter_code
_entity_poly.pdbx_strand_id
1 'polypeptide(L)' 'MPLGQLAAELGRYRRGGLACDADVAHLLVSGSFPLDNPDQARAALTQGFPVKTARVLGYWTRLVAR' A
#
# COMPACT_ATOMS: atom_id res chain seq x y z
N MET A 1 7.62 10.10 -2.54
CA MET A 1 6.40 10.43 -1.76
C MET A 1 6.30 9.47 -0.58
N PRO A 2 5.70 9.84 0.56
CA PRO A 2 5.50 8.90 1.67
C PRO A 2 4.52 7.79 1.29
N LEU A 3 4.80 6.55 1.72
CA LEU A 3 3.97 5.37 1.45
C LEU A 3 2.52 5.58 1.93
N GLY A 4 2.32 6.28 3.05
CA GLY A 4 0.99 6.58 3.57
C GLY A 4 0.13 7.37 2.57
N GLN A 5 0.73 8.31 1.85
CA GLN A 5 0.03 9.10 0.85
C GLN A 5 -0.26 8.26 -0.41
N LEU A 6 0.72 7.47 -0.86
CA LEU A 6 0.54 6.53 -1.97
C LEU A 6 -0.59 5.53 -1.67
N ALA A 7 -0.64 4.99 -0.45
CA ALA A 7 -1.69 4.08 -0.02
C ALA A 7 -3.08 4.76 0.03
N ALA A 8 -3.15 6.02 0.48
CA ALA A 8 -4.39 6.80 0.46
C ALA A 8 -4.87 7.06 -0.98
N GLU A 9 -3.95 7.34 -1.91
CA GLU A 9 -4.27 7.51 -3.33
C GLU A 9 -4.72 6.19 -3.97
N LEU A 10 -3.99 5.08 -3.75
CA LEU A 10 -4.40 3.75 -4.20
C LEU A 10 -5.77 3.33 -3.64
N GLY A 11 -6.04 3.68 -2.38
CA GLY A 11 -7.34 3.45 -1.72
C GLY A 11 -8.50 4.19 -2.39
N ARG A 12 -8.24 5.35 -3.02
CA ARG A 12 -9.24 6.10 -3.81
C ARG A 12 -9.60 5.42 -5.12
N TYR A 13 -8.65 4.75 -5.77
CA TYR A 13 -8.85 4.10 -7.06
C TYR A 13 -9.34 2.64 -6.96
N ARG A 14 -9.27 2.01 -5.77
CA ARG A 14 -9.81 0.65 -5.56
C ARG A 14 -11.20 0.65 -4.92
N ARG A 15 -12.00 -0.36 -5.25
CA ARG A 15 -13.18 -0.75 -4.46
C ARG A 15 -12.72 -1.54 -3.21
N GLY A 16 -12.65 -0.86 -2.07
CA GLY A 16 -12.34 -1.44 -0.76
C GLY A 16 -11.28 -0.64 0.02
N GLY A 17 -11.45 -0.48 1.33
CA GLY A 17 -10.53 0.33 2.15
C GLY A 17 -9.10 -0.20 2.14
N LEU A 18 -8.13 0.68 1.88
CA LEU A 18 -6.70 0.42 2.09
C LEU A 18 -6.23 1.26 3.28
N ALA A 19 -5.85 0.59 4.35
CA ALA A 19 -5.25 1.23 5.53
C ALA A 19 -3.73 1.14 5.44
N CYS A 20 -3.03 2.17 5.90
CA CYS A 20 -1.58 2.17 6.04
C CYS A 20 -1.22 2.24 7.51
N ASP A 21 -0.31 1.38 7.96
CA ASP A 21 0.21 1.46 9.32
C ASP A 21 1.18 2.64 9.48
N ALA A 22 1.19 3.27 10.65
CA ALA A 22 2.02 4.44 10.93
C ALA A 22 3.53 4.11 10.83
N ASP A 23 3.90 2.87 11.17
CA ASP A 23 5.28 2.36 11.07
C ASP A 23 5.79 2.24 9.64
N VAL A 24 4.91 2.21 8.64
CA VAL A 24 5.33 2.18 7.23
C VAL A 24 4.91 3.44 6.48
N ALA A 25 4.01 4.26 7.04
CA ALA A 25 3.52 5.48 6.41
C ALA A 25 4.65 6.48 6.09
N HIS A 26 5.72 6.47 6.89
CA HIS A 26 6.87 7.34 6.75
C HIS A 26 7.92 6.84 5.75
N LEU A 27 7.80 5.60 5.24
CA LEU A 27 8.72 5.09 4.22
C LEU A 27 8.60 5.94 2.95
N LEU A 28 9.74 6.48 2.52
CA LEU A 28 9.81 7.21 1.27
C LEU A 28 9.83 6.24 0.11
N VAL A 29 8.76 6.30 -0.67
CA VAL A 29 8.61 5.52 -1.87
C VAL A 29 9.03 6.38 -3.06
N SER A 30 10.05 5.89 -3.76
CA SER A 30 10.65 6.51 -4.93
C SER A 30 10.47 5.57 -6.11
N GLY A 31 9.42 5.81 -6.91
CA GLY A 31 9.10 4.96 -8.05
C GLY A 31 7.74 5.29 -8.65
N SER A 32 7.50 4.82 -9.87
CA SER A 32 6.19 4.89 -10.50
C SER A 32 5.42 3.62 -10.16
N PHE A 33 4.36 3.73 -9.37
CA PHE A 33 3.53 2.60 -8.98
C PHE A 33 2.25 2.62 -9.81
N PRO A 34 1.88 1.51 -10.45
CA PRO A 34 0.65 1.43 -11.23
C PRO A 34 -0.57 1.61 -10.30
N LEU A 35 -1.30 2.71 -10.48
CA LEU A 35 -2.54 3.01 -9.75
C LEU A 35 -3.75 2.24 -10.32
N ASP A 36 -3.64 1.71 -11.55
CA ASP A 36 -4.68 0.92 -12.21
C ASP A 36 -4.79 -0.51 -11.65
N ASN A 37 -3.68 -1.03 -11.11
CA ASN A 37 -3.57 -2.42 -10.69
C ASN A 37 -2.99 -2.56 -9.27
N PRO A 38 -3.82 -2.43 -8.22
CA PRO A 38 -3.36 -2.35 -6.84
C PRO A 38 -2.65 -3.62 -6.36
N ASP A 39 -2.98 -4.80 -6.91
CA ASP A 39 -2.27 -6.05 -6.59
C ASP A 39 -0.83 -6.06 -7.13
N GLN A 40 -0.60 -5.45 -8.29
CA GLN A 40 0.73 -5.33 -8.87
C GLN A 40 1.57 -4.29 -8.11
N ALA A 41 0.96 -3.16 -7.72
CA ALA A 41 1.60 -2.19 -6.84
C ALA A 41 1.99 -2.80 -5.49
N ARG A 42 1.12 -3.65 -4.91
CA ARG A 42 1.40 -4.40 -3.68
C ARG A 42 2.59 -5.34 -3.84
N ALA A 43 2.63 -6.10 -4.94
CA ALA A 43 3.74 -7.00 -5.23
C ALA A 43 5.06 -6.22 -5.36
N ALA A 44 5.07 -5.13 -6.13
CA ALA A 44 6.24 -4.26 -6.30
C ALA A 44 6.71 -3.65 -4.97
N LEU A 45 5.78 -3.17 -4.15
CA LEU A 45 6.08 -2.64 -2.81
C LEU A 45 6.68 -3.72 -1.89
N THR A 46 6.11 -4.93 -1.90
CA THR A 46 6.58 -6.04 -1.05
C THR A 46 7.95 -6.60 -1.51
N GLN A 47 8.32 -6.35 -2.77
CA GLN A 47 9.62 -6.71 -3.34
C GLN A 47 10.70 -5.65 -3.09
N GLY A 48 10.35 -4.37 -3.21
CA GLY A 48 11.30 -3.26 -3.06
C GLY A 48 11.47 -2.76 -1.62
N PHE A 49 10.50 -3.01 -0.74
CA PHE A 49 10.47 -2.47 0.62
C PHE A 49 10.12 -3.55 1.65
N PRO A 50 10.54 -3.39 2.93
CA PRO A 50 10.19 -4.29 4.02
C PRO A 50 8.74 -4.03 4.49
N VAL A 51 7.78 -4.15 3.58
CA VAL A 51 6.36 -3.95 3.84
C VAL A 51 5.57 -5.19 3.47
N LYS A 52 4.55 -5.51 4.26
CA LYS A 52 3.60 -6.60 4.05
C LYS A 52 2.19 -6.04 3.97
N THR A 53 1.27 -6.85 3.50
CA THR A 53 -0.15 -6.51 3.42
C THR A 53 -0.97 -7.55 4.14
N ALA A 54 -1.65 -7.12 5.19
CA ALA A 54 -2.57 -7.92 5.98
C ALA A 54 -4.00 -7.67 5.47
N ARG A 55 -4.75 -8.73 5.17
CA ARG A 55 -6.18 -8.61 4.85
C ARG A 55 -6.94 -8.71 6.17
N VAL A 56 -7.66 -7.66 6.54
CA VAL A 56 -8.30 -7.55 7.88
C VAL A 56 -9.76 -8.02 7.81
N LEU A 57 -10.52 -7.59 6.80
CA LEU A 57 -11.90 -8.04 6.59
C LEU A 57 -12.28 -7.92 5.12
N GLY A 58 -12.37 -9.04 4.39
CA GLY A 58 -12.89 -9.12 3.01
C GLY A 58 -12.30 -8.08 2.04
N TYR A 59 -12.92 -6.91 1.98
CA TYR A 59 -12.59 -5.74 1.17
C TYR A 59 -11.54 -4.79 1.80
N TRP A 60 -11.24 -4.93 3.09
CA TRP A 60 -10.25 -4.14 3.83
C TRP A 60 -8.86 -4.79 3.84
N THR A 61 -7.90 -4.06 3.29
CA THR A 61 -6.47 -4.43 3.29
C THR A 61 -5.70 -3.40 4.11
N ARG A 62 -4.72 -3.84 4.89
CA ARG A 62 -3.82 -3.00 5.67
C ARG A 62 -2.38 -3.24 5.26
N LEU A 63 -1.62 -2.19 4.98
CA LEU A 63 -0.17 -2.23 4.79
C LEU A 63 0.49 -2.15 6.17
N VAL A 64 1.39 -3.09 6.47
CA VAL A 64 2.11 -3.20 7.75
C VAL A 64 3.59 -3.43 7.48
N ALA A 65 4.46 -3.12 8.44
CA ALA A 65 5.89 -3.44 8.33
C ALA A 65 6.08 -4.97 8.29
N ARG A 66 7.10 -5.41 7.54
CA ARG A 66 7.46 -6.82 7.40
C ARG A 66 7.97 -7.43 8.70
#